data_AF-A0A412J092-F1
#
_entry.id   AF-A0A412J092-F1
#
_cell.length_a   1.000
_cell.length_b   1.000
_cell.length_c   1.000
_cell.angle_alpha   90.00
_cell.angle_beta   90.00
_cell.angle_gamma   90.00
#
_symmetry.space_group_name_H-M   'P 1'
#
loop_
_entity.id
_entity.type
_entity.pdbx_description
1 polymer ?
#
loop_
_entity_poly.entity_id
_entity_poly.type
_entity_poly.pdbx_seq_one_letter_code
_entity_poly.pdbx_strand_id
1 'polypeptide(L)'
;MPTIFPREEKAEALFDKIAKDPRACKRLMDAFYEGVACDEDSGVEEERVLVDKQVFTNALFTAYKNKDLSAFLMAVCGNSMFDLLRNAFLIPLRFNDKGKENPILLSDEDGNFIESDIHIPESKKHMFKKLIEKNRYLAYGFLEQHSFKEDMSIQTIQNESHLGILVVQEMPEEVHEKLSDAQIYSGLWDSMMKLEDLLYNAFFYCGDFKGKYCVGVFLPFTHFEHNLEKNIEVSNSILYECIQKMLND
;
A
#
# COMPACT_ATOMS: atom_id res chain seq x y z
N MET A 1 17.89 -25.20 1.75
CA MET A 1 16.42 -25.13 1.65
C MET A 1 16.09 -23.93 0.78
N PRO A 2 14.97 -23.94 0.03
CA PRO A 2 14.52 -22.75 -0.69
C PRO A 2 14.20 -21.61 0.30
N THR A 3 14.36 -20.37 -0.14
CA THR A 3 13.92 -19.17 0.59
C THR A 3 12.41 -19.23 0.80
N ILE A 4 11.93 -18.82 1.97
CA ILE A 4 10.50 -18.80 2.30
C ILE A 4 9.83 -17.64 1.56
N PHE A 5 10.52 -16.49 1.53
CA PHE A 5 10.11 -15.34 0.75
C PHE A 5 11.14 -15.13 -0.38
N PRO A 6 10.73 -15.23 -1.65
CA PRO A 6 11.62 -14.91 -2.76
C PRO A 6 12.03 -13.45 -2.68
N ARG A 7 13.28 -13.15 -3.06
CA ARG A 7 13.76 -11.78 -3.14
C ARG A 7 13.20 -11.13 -4.41
N GLU A 8 12.67 -9.93 -4.28
CA GLU A 8 12.24 -9.13 -5.42
C GLU A 8 13.41 -8.82 -6.37
N GLU A 9 13.16 -8.95 -7.66
CA GLU A 9 14.18 -8.74 -8.70
C GLU A 9 14.33 -7.26 -9.05
N LYS A 10 15.58 -6.83 -9.27
CA LYS A 10 15.94 -5.47 -9.76
C LYS A 10 15.47 -4.32 -8.85
N ALA A 11 15.50 -4.53 -7.53
CA ALA A 11 15.06 -3.55 -6.54
C ALA A 11 16.10 -2.46 -6.19
N GLU A 12 17.32 -2.55 -6.72
CA GLU A 12 18.44 -1.66 -6.37
C GLU A 12 18.11 -0.18 -6.62
N ALA A 13 17.50 0.14 -7.76
CA ALA A 13 17.14 1.52 -8.09
C ALA A 13 16.08 2.11 -7.13
N LEU A 14 15.12 1.30 -6.68
CA LEU A 14 14.14 1.70 -5.67
C LEU A 14 14.82 1.98 -4.32
N PHE A 15 15.69 1.07 -3.88
CA PHE A 15 16.41 1.23 -2.62
C PHE A 15 17.34 2.44 -2.62
N ASP A 16 18.01 2.72 -3.74
CA ASP A 16 18.85 3.90 -3.90
C ASP A 16 18.04 5.21 -3.79
N LYS A 17 16.81 5.24 -4.30
CA LYS A 17 15.91 6.40 -4.15
C LYS A 17 15.50 6.58 -2.68
N ILE A 18 15.08 5.51 -2.02
CA ILE A 18 14.70 5.53 -0.59
C ILE A 18 15.87 6.00 0.28
N ALA A 19 17.06 5.42 0.11
CA ALA A 19 18.23 5.73 0.92
C ALA A 19 18.71 7.19 0.79
N LYS A 20 18.39 7.86 -0.33
CA LYS A 20 18.74 9.26 -0.57
C LYS A 20 17.76 10.26 0.04
N ASP A 21 16.53 9.86 0.39
CA ASP A 21 15.54 10.74 1.04
C ASP A 21 15.49 10.47 2.56
N PRO A 22 15.97 11.41 3.40
CA PRO A 22 15.92 11.25 4.85
C PRO A 22 14.51 11.04 5.43
N ARG A 23 13.46 11.59 4.80
CA ARG A 23 12.06 11.42 5.22
C ARG A 23 11.61 9.98 5.00
N ALA A 24 12.02 9.39 3.88
CA ALA A 24 11.75 7.99 3.57
C ALA A 24 12.47 7.05 4.53
N CYS A 25 13.76 7.30 4.79
CA CYS A 25 14.52 6.55 5.79
C CYS A 25 13.86 6.58 7.17
N LYS A 26 13.38 7.76 7.59
CA LYS A 26 12.64 7.91 8.85
C LYS A 26 11.36 7.08 8.85
N ARG A 27 10.52 7.19 7.81
CA ARG A 27 9.26 6.43 7.71
C ARG A 27 9.46 4.92 7.71
N LEU A 28 10.48 4.43 7.02
CA LEU A 28 10.84 3.02 7.06
C LEU A 28 11.24 2.56 8.47
N MET A 29 12.02 3.39 9.17
CA MET A 29 12.42 3.12 10.55
C MET A 29 11.22 3.14 11.50
N ASP A 30 10.33 4.13 11.37
CA ASP A 30 9.12 4.26 12.17
C ASP A 30 8.19 3.05 11.96
N ALA A 31 7.96 2.63 10.71
CA ALA A 31 7.16 1.44 10.38
C ALA A 31 7.78 0.13 10.92
N PHE A 32 9.11 0.02 10.91
CA PHE A 32 9.79 -1.11 11.55
C PHE A 32 9.57 -1.11 13.06
N TYR A 33 9.74 0.02 13.73
CA TYR A 33 9.55 0.11 15.17
C TYR A 33 8.10 -0.11 15.58
N GLU A 34 7.12 0.37 14.83
CA GLU A 34 5.70 0.10 15.10
C GLU A 34 5.40 -1.40 15.10
N GLY A 35 5.98 -2.15 14.16
CA GLY A 35 5.85 -3.61 14.13
C GLY A 35 6.57 -4.35 15.27
N VAL A 36 7.60 -3.73 15.87
CA VAL A 36 8.35 -4.30 17.01
C VAL A 36 7.74 -3.89 18.36
N ALA A 37 7.24 -2.66 18.44
CA ALA A 37 6.79 -1.99 19.66
C ALA A 37 5.30 -2.27 19.91
N CYS A 38 4.99 -3.51 20.31
CA CYS A 38 3.85 -3.75 21.18
C CYS A 38 4.23 -3.28 22.60
N ASP A 39 3.97 -2.00 22.84
CA ASP A 39 3.83 -1.20 24.08
C ASP A 39 4.96 -1.18 25.14
N GLU A 40 5.66 -0.04 25.22
CA GLU A 40 6.47 0.37 26.38
C GLU A 40 5.75 1.30 27.37
N ASP A 41 4.49 1.73 27.11
CA ASP A 41 3.86 2.83 27.88
C ASP A 41 2.60 2.47 28.68
N SER A 42 2.38 1.17 28.96
CA SER A 42 1.46 0.78 30.03
C SER A 42 2.25 0.13 31.17
N GLY A 43 2.11 0.68 32.38
CA GLY A 43 2.71 0.14 33.61
C GLY A 43 2.08 -1.19 34.07
N VAL A 44 1.75 -2.07 33.13
CA VAL A 44 1.17 -3.39 33.34
C VAL A 44 2.03 -4.38 32.55
N GLU A 45 2.66 -5.31 33.25
CA GLU A 45 3.55 -6.34 32.69
C GLU A 45 2.80 -7.41 31.86
N GLU A 46 1.67 -7.09 31.23
CA GLU A 46 0.83 -8.05 30.52
C GLU A 46 0.77 -7.73 29.02
N GLU A 47 1.30 -8.67 28.23
CA GLU A 47 1.21 -8.81 26.77
C GLU A 47 1.99 -7.82 25.88
N ARG A 48 3.29 -7.72 26.14
CA ARG A 48 4.21 -7.57 24.99
C ARG A 48 4.05 -8.80 24.09
N VAL A 49 3.87 -8.63 22.79
CA VAL A 49 4.25 -9.66 21.81
C VAL A 49 5.78 -9.73 21.78
N LEU A 50 6.38 -10.17 22.90
CA LEU A 50 7.80 -10.48 22.95
C LEU A 50 7.99 -11.67 22.04
N VAL A 51 8.61 -11.43 20.89
CA VAL A 51 9.10 -12.49 20.01
C VAL A 51 9.87 -13.47 20.88
N ASP A 52 9.41 -14.72 20.91
CA ASP A 52 10.03 -15.75 21.76
C ASP A 52 11.53 -15.84 21.45
N LYS A 53 12.36 -15.98 22.50
CA LYS A 53 13.83 -15.96 22.37
C LYS A 53 14.34 -17.06 21.45
N GLN A 54 13.69 -18.22 21.48
CA GLN A 54 14.03 -19.36 20.62
C GLN A 54 13.57 -19.09 19.19
N VAL A 55 12.39 -18.52 18.99
CA VAL A 55 11.89 -18.08 17.66
C VAL A 55 12.84 -17.06 17.04
N PHE A 56 13.22 -16.01 17.78
CA PHE A 56 14.18 -15.00 17.32
C PHE A 56 15.51 -15.64 16.90
N THR A 57 16.10 -16.47 17.77
CA THR A 57 17.41 -17.10 17.51
C THR A 57 17.36 -18.02 16.30
N ASN A 58 16.29 -18.81 16.17
CA ASN A 58 16.10 -19.72 15.04
C ASN A 58 15.88 -18.95 13.73
N ALA A 59 15.07 -17.89 13.75
CA ALA A 59 14.84 -17.02 12.60
C ALA A 59 16.14 -16.35 12.14
N LEU A 60 16.93 -15.82 13.08
CA LEU A 60 18.23 -15.19 12.80
C LEU A 60 19.19 -16.17 12.10
N PHE A 61 19.38 -17.37 12.63
CA PHE A 61 20.27 -18.37 12.03
C PHE A 61 19.77 -18.89 10.69
N THR A 62 18.45 -19.02 10.54
CA THR A 62 17.82 -19.46 9.29
C THR A 62 17.99 -18.40 8.21
N ALA A 63 17.72 -17.13 8.53
CA ALA A 63 17.89 -16.02 7.62
C ALA A 63 19.36 -15.86 7.17
N TYR A 64 20.33 -16.03 8.08
CA TYR A 64 21.75 -16.02 7.71
C TYR A 64 22.09 -17.15 6.72
N LYS A 65 21.65 -18.38 6.99
CA LYS A 65 21.92 -19.55 6.13
C LYS A 65 21.26 -19.42 4.75
N ASN A 66 20.02 -18.93 4.72
CA ASN A 66 19.21 -18.86 3.50
C ASN A 66 19.31 -17.53 2.77
N LYS A 67 19.96 -16.51 3.36
CA LYS A 67 19.99 -15.12 2.87
C LYS A 67 18.60 -14.51 2.72
N ASP A 68 17.70 -14.84 3.65
CA ASP A 68 16.29 -14.47 3.62
C ASP A 68 15.97 -13.45 4.72
N LEU A 69 16.20 -12.17 4.41
CA LEU A 69 15.93 -11.07 5.34
C LEU A 69 14.43 -10.94 5.63
N SER A 70 13.57 -11.17 4.63
CA SER A 70 12.12 -11.07 4.78
C SER A 70 11.59 -12.08 5.79
N ALA A 71 12.09 -13.32 5.80
CA ALA A 71 11.74 -14.31 6.82
C ALA A 71 12.13 -13.86 8.24
N PHE A 72 13.27 -13.18 8.39
CA PHE A 72 13.67 -12.62 9.68
C PHE A 72 12.78 -11.46 10.10
N LEU A 73 12.54 -10.50 9.22
CA LEU A 73 11.67 -9.35 9.48
C LEU A 73 10.27 -9.79 9.86
N MET A 74 9.71 -10.77 9.16
CA MET A 74 8.42 -11.37 9.49
C MET A 74 8.40 -11.90 10.92
N ALA A 75 9.47 -12.57 11.36
CA ALA A 75 9.55 -13.13 12.72
C ALA A 75 9.69 -12.06 13.81
N VAL A 76 10.30 -10.91 13.52
CA VAL A 76 10.62 -9.89 14.53
C VAL A 76 9.67 -8.70 14.56
N CYS A 77 9.00 -8.38 13.45
CA CYS A 77 8.11 -7.24 13.34
C CYS A 77 6.86 -7.51 12.49
N GLY A 78 6.55 -8.78 12.18
CA GLY A 78 5.33 -9.17 11.45
C GLY A 78 5.28 -8.77 9.97
N ASN A 79 6.35 -8.21 9.42
CA ASN A 79 6.37 -7.66 8.07
C ASN A 79 7.52 -8.22 7.22
N SER A 80 7.28 -8.52 5.95
CA SER A 80 8.37 -8.76 5.00
C SER A 80 9.06 -7.43 4.64
N MET A 81 10.16 -7.48 3.89
CA MET A 81 10.83 -6.24 3.43
C MET A 81 9.86 -5.34 2.64
N PHE A 82 9.04 -5.90 1.75
CA PHE A 82 8.11 -5.11 0.93
C PHE A 82 6.85 -4.71 1.70
N ASP A 83 6.46 -5.47 2.73
CA ASP A 83 5.38 -5.04 3.61
C ASP A 83 5.81 -3.83 4.45
N LEU A 84 7.04 -3.82 4.95
CA LEU A 84 7.59 -2.63 5.61
C LEU A 84 7.61 -1.42 4.68
N LEU A 85 8.05 -1.58 3.43
CA LEU A 85 8.01 -0.49 2.45
C LEU A 85 6.58 0.00 2.19
N ARG A 86 5.61 -0.91 2.11
CA ARG A 86 4.21 -0.58 1.86
C ARG A 86 3.58 0.14 3.04
N ASN A 87 3.81 -0.35 4.26
CA ASN A 87 3.31 0.26 5.49
C ASN A 87 3.98 1.61 5.77
N ALA A 88 5.23 1.77 5.34
CA ALA A 88 5.89 3.06 5.34
C ALA A 88 5.42 3.98 4.19
N PHE A 89 4.49 3.58 3.33
CA PHE A 89 4.02 4.25 2.10
C PHE A 89 5.14 4.62 1.10
N LEU A 90 6.20 3.81 1.06
CA LEU A 90 7.37 3.99 0.17
C LEU A 90 7.24 3.23 -1.15
N ILE A 91 6.26 2.33 -1.22
CA ILE A 91 5.78 1.69 -2.45
C ILE A 91 4.26 1.76 -2.46
N PRO A 92 3.61 1.67 -3.63
CA PRO A 92 2.16 1.75 -3.71
C PRO A 92 1.47 0.53 -3.06
N LEU A 93 0.23 0.75 -2.62
CA LEU A 93 -0.71 -0.31 -2.27
C LEU A 93 -1.08 -1.12 -3.52
N ARG A 94 -1.43 -2.38 -3.34
CA ARG A 94 -1.91 -3.24 -4.42
C ARG A 94 -3.43 -3.14 -4.53
N PHE A 95 -3.92 -3.07 -5.77
CA PHE A 95 -5.37 -3.14 -6.04
C PHE A 95 -5.99 -4.48 -5.66
N ASN A 96 -5.18 -5.53 -5.73
CA ASN A 96 -5.53 -6.87 -5.31
C ASN A 96 -4.29 -7.52 -4.69
N ASP A 97 -4.39 -7.97 -3.44
CA ASP A 97 -3.37 -8.84 -2.86
C ASP A 97 -4.00 -10.20 -2.53
N LYS A 98 -3.53 -11.23 -3.24
CA LYS A 98 -3.91 -12.64 -3.03
C LYS A 98 -5.43 -12.90 -3.04
N GLY A 99 -6.16 -12.21 -3.91
CA GLY A 99 -7.60 -12.38 -4.10
C GLY A 99 -8.46 -11.46 -3.24
N LYS A 100 -7.85 -10.57 -2.45
CA LYS A 100 -8.56 -9.53 -1.69
C LYS A 100 -8.41 -8.19 -2.41
N GLU A 101 -9.52 -7.65 -2.89
CA GLU A 101 -9.54 -6.33 -3.53
C GLU A 101 -9.41 -5.22 -2.49
N ASN A 102 -8.56 -4.24 -2.79
CA ASN A 102 -8.36 -3.04 -1.99
C ASN A 102 -8.07 -1.85 -2.94
N PRO A 103 -8.90 -0.81 -2.98
CA PRO A 103 -10.10 -0.62 -2.17
C PRO A 103 -11.29 -1.45 -2.68
N ILE A 104 -12.26 -1.73 -1.80
CA ILE A 104 -13.54 -2.33 -2.18
C ILE A 104 -14.36 -1.31 -2.96
N LEU A 105 -14.77 -1.65 -4.18
CA LEU A 105 -15.58 -0.76 -5.00
C LEU A 105 -17.04 -0.73 -4.52
N LEU A 106 -17.56 0.48 -4.40
CA LEU A 106 -18.95 0.77 -4.02
C LEU A 106 -19.75 1.41 -5.15
N SER A 107 -19.09 1.68 -6.28
CA SER A 107 -19.73 2.06 -7.53
C SER A 107 -19.09 1.37 -8.73
N ASP A 108 -19.85 1.22 -9.80
CA ASP A 108 -19.36 0.75 -11.09
C ASP A 108 -18.75 1.90 -11.94
N GLU A 109 -18.44 1.62 -13.20
CA GLU A 109 -17.84 2.57 -14.15
C GLU A 109 -18.80 3.66 -14.63
N ASP A 110 -20.10 3.38 -14.54
CA ASP A 110 -21.18 4.30 -14.90
C ASP A 110 -21.61 5.16 -13.70
N GLY A 111 -21.02 4.93 -12.52
CA GLY A 111 -21.32 5.63 -11.28
C GLY A 111 -22.57 5.10 -10.55
N ASN A 112 -23.09 3.93 -10.93
CA ASN A 112 -24.16 3.26 -10.17
C ASN A 112 -23.57 2.61 -8.92
N PHE A 113 -24.31 2.66 -7.80
CA PHE A 113 -23.87 2.03 -6.56
C PHE A 113 -23.97 0.51 -6.63
N ILE A 114 -22.93 -0.16 -6.15
CA ILE A 114 -22.88 -1.62 -6.03
C ILE A 114 -23.46 -2.01 -4.67
N GLU A 115 -24.25 -3.09 -4.64
CA GLU A 115 -24.79 -3.64 -3.39
C GLU A 115 -23.63 -4.17 -2.52
N SER A 116 -23.55 -3.68 -1.27
CA SER A 116 -22.53 -4.10 -0.31
C SER A 116 -23.03 -3.91 1.11
N ASP A 117 -22.40 -4.61 2.06
CA ASP A 117 -22.66 -4.46 3.50
C ASP A 117 -22.11 -3.14 4.08
N ILE A 118 -21.36 -2.36 3.28
CA ILE A 118 -20.73 -1.12 3.71
C ILE A 118 -21.76 0.01 3.64
N HIS A 119 -22.05 0.62 4.79
CA HIS A 119 -22.98 1.74 4.85
C HIS A 119 -22.38 3.00 4.21
N ILE A 120 -23.09 3.53 3.20
CA ILE A 120 -22.73 4.78 2.53
C ILE A 120 -23.74 5.86 2.96
N PRO A 121 -23.31 6.90 3.70
CA PRO A 121 -24.21 7.99 4.07
C PRO A 121 -24.79 8.69 2.84
N GLU A 122 -26.06 9.08 2.88
CA GLU A 122 -26.73 9.75 1.74
C GLU A 122 -26.05 11.04 1.30
N SER A 123 -25.43 11.78 2.23
CA SER A 123 -24.61 12.96 1.90
C SER A 123 -23.43 12.62 1.00
N LYS A 124 -22.77 11.48 1.25
CA LYS A 124 -21.63 10.97 0.45
C LYS A 124 -22.10 10.43 -0.90
N LYS A 125 -23.26 9.77 -0.95
CA LYS A 125 -23.89 9.38 -2.23
C LYS A 125 -24.20 10.60 -3.09
N HIS A 126 -24.81 11.63 -2.51
CA HIS A 126 -25.13 12.87 -3.23
C HIS A 126 -23.88 13.60 -3.71
N MET A 127 -22.81 13.62 -2.90
CA MET A 127 -21.52 14.15 -3.28
C MET A 127 -20.92 13.38 -4.46
N PHE A 128 -20.83 12.05 -4.38
CA PHE A 128 -20.28 11.23 -5.45
C PHE A 128 -21.04 11.37 -6.77
N LYS A 129 -22.38 11.45 -6.72
CA LYS A 129 -23.20 11.67 -7.93
C LYS A 129 -22.83 12.92 -8.73
N LYS A 130 -22.26 13.95 -8.09
CA LYS A 130 -21.78 15.17 -8.76
C LYS A 130 -20.41 15.02 -9.40
N LEU A 131 -19.68 13.97 -9.03
CA LEU A 131 -18.29 13.71 -9.40
C LEU A 131 -18.14 12.52 -10.37
N ILE A 132 -19.26 11.93 -10.81
CA ILE A 132 -19.27 10.80 -11.73
C ILE A 132 -18.54 11.20 -13.01
N GLU A 133 -17.45 10.51 -13.26
CA GLU A 133 -16.64 10.64 -14.45
C GLU A 133 -15.94 9.31 -14.69
N LYS A 134 -15.50 9.07 -15.93
CA LYS A 134 -14.75 7.86 -16.27
C LYS A 134 -13.55 7.68 -15.34
N ASN A 135 -13.33 6.42 -14.93
CA ASN A 135 -12.26 6.00 -14.02
C ASN A 135 -12.30 6.60 -12.61
N ARG A 136 -13.46 7.11 -12.18
CA ARG A 136 -13.69 7.53 -10.79
C ARG A 136 -14.71 6.62 -10.13
N TYR A 137 -14.38 6.17 -8.93
CA TYR A 137 -15.19 5.23 -8.18
C TYR A 137 -15.40 5.72 -6.76
N LEU A 138 -16.60 5.50 -6.24
CA LEU A 138 -16.80 5.47 -4.81
C LEU A 138 -16.22 4.15 -4.31
N ALA A 139 -15.34 4.21 -3.31
CA ALA A 139 -14.66 3.03 -2.83
C ALA A 139 -14.43 3.10 -1.31
N TYR A 140 -14.17 1.93 -0.74
CA TYR A 140 -13.82 1.73 0.66
C TYR A 140 -12.41 1.16 0.75
N GLY A 141 -11.45 2.05 0.96
CA GLY A 141 -10.03 1.71 1.02
C GLY A 141 -9.58 1.45 2.45
N PHE A 142 -8.66 0.51 2.61
CA PHE A 142 -8.15 0.15 3.93
C PHE A 142 -6.66 -0.17 3.89
N LEU A 143 -6.03 -0.13 5.07
CA LEU A 143 -4.66 -0.60 5.26
C LEU A 143 -4.66 -2.02 5.82
N GLU A 144 -3.69 -2.80 5.39
CA GLU A 144 -3.50 -4.18 5.82
C GLU A 144 -2.23 -4.32 6.63
N GLN A 145 -2.29 -5.15 7.68
CA GLN A 145 -1.11 -5.64 8.40
C GLN A 145 -1.10 -7.17 8.36
N HIS A 146 0.09 -7.74 8.33
CA HIS A 146 0.26 -9.19 8.41
C HIS A 146 0.69 -9.60 9.82
N SER A 147 0.21 -10.76 10.27
CA SER A 147 0.67 -11.40 11.49
C SER A 147 0.74 -12.91 11.31
N PHE A 148 1.47 -13.61 12.19
CA PHE A 148 1.48 -15.07 12.22
C PHE A 148 0.35 -15.61 13.09
N LYS A 149 -0.31 -16.65 12.60
CA LYS A 149 -1.10 -17.55 13.44
C LYS A 149 -0.19 -18.50 14.20
N GLU A 150 -0.73 -19.19 15.21
CA GLU A 150 0.00 -20.20 16.00
C GLU A 150 0.63 -21.31 15.15
N ASP A 151 0.06 -21.61 13.98
CA ASP A 151 0.55 -22.61 13.03
C ASP A 151 1.61 -22.07 12.06
N MET A 152 2.11 -20.85 12.29
CA MET A 152 3.06 -20.13 11.43
C MET A 152 2.51 -19.78 10.04
N SER A 153 1.19 -19.88 9.82
CA SER A 153 0.56 -19.32 8.62
C SER A 153 0.35 -17.81 8.74
N ILE A 154 0.38 -17.12 7.61
CA ILE A 154 0.19 -15.66 7.55
C ILE A 154 -1.31 -15.35 7.60
N GLN A 155 -1.71 -14.44 8.46
CA GLN A 155 -3.03 -13.80 8.44
C GLN A 155 -2.92 -12.32 8.09
N THR A 156 -3.92 -11.80 7.40
CA THR A 156 -4.05 -10.38 7.06
C THR A 156 -5.13 -9.74 7.91
N ILE A 157 -4.76 -8.71 8.68
CA ILE A 157 -5.64 -7.91 9.52
C ILE A 157 -5.92 -6.59 8.79
N GLN A 158 -7.18 -6.16 8.79
CA GLN A 158 -7.60 -4.87 8.26
C GLN A 158 -7.67 -3.88 9.43
N ASN A 159 -6.86 -2.82 9.39
CA ASN A 159 -6.76 -1.86 10.49
C ASN A 159 -7.72 -0.69 10.30
N GLU A 160 -7.30 0.30 9.52
CA GLU A 160 -8.05 1.52 9.26
C GLU A 160 -8.72 1.44 7.91
N SER A 161 -9.97 1.87 7.86
CA SER A 161 -10.79 1.81 6.65
C SER A 161 -11.53 3.12 6.44
N HIS A 162 -11.53 3.61 5.21
CA HIS A 162 -12.08 4.90 4.86
C HIS A 162 -12.99 4.79 3.66
N LEU A 163 -14.11 5.52 3.70
CA LEU A 163 -14.92 5.81 2.54
C LEU A 163 -14.31 7.00 1.79
N GLY A 164 -14.19 6.90 0.46
CA GLY A 164 -13.57 7.95 -0.34
C GLY A 164 -13.75 7.77 -1.84
N ILE A 165 -13.07 8.62 -2.60
CA ILE A 165 -13.04 8.57 -4.07
C ILE A 165 -11.74 7.94 -4.52
N LEU A 166 -11.85 6.88 -5.33
CA LEU A 166 -10.74 6.31 -6.06
C LEU A 166 -10.70 6.90 -7.48
N VAL A 167 -9.56 7.46 -7.86
CA VAL A 167 -9.24 7.90 -9.21
C VAL A 167 -8.24 6.91 -9.80
N VAL A 168 -8.55 6.31 -10.94
CA VAL A 168 -7.72 5.27 -11.56
C VAL A 168 -7.27 5.70 -12.95
N GLN A 169 -6.07 5.28 -13.35
CA GLN A 169 -5.59 5.41 -14.71
C GLN A 169 -4.91 4.11 -15.14
N GLU A 170 -5.30 3.62 -16.31
CA GLU A 170 -4.71 2.45 -16.94
C GLU A 170 -3.28 2.76 -17.38
N MET A 171 -2.38 1.82 -17.10
CA MET A 171 -1.00 1.85 -17.58
C MET A 171 -0.90 1.13 -18.93
N PRO A 172 0.08 1.50 -19.77
CA PRO A 172 0.37 0.75 -20.99
C PRO A 172 0.74 -0.71 -20.65
N GLU A 173 0.15 -1.67 -21.37
CA GLU A 173 0.36 -3.11 -21.14
C GLU A 173 1.84 -3.50 -21.12
N GLU A 174 2.63 -2.86 -21.98
CA GLU A 174 4.07 -3.10 -22.12
C GLU A 174 4.88 -2.83 -20.84
N VAL A 175 4.38 -1.97 -19.94
CA VAL A 175 5.09 -1.62 -18.69
C VAL A 175 5.13 -2.82 -17.76
N HIS A 176 4.00 -3.52 -17.59
CA HIS A 176 3.92 -4.70 -16.73
C HIS A 176 4.57 -5.94 -17.37
N GLU A 177 4.58 -6.03 -18.71
CA GLU A 177 5.23 -7.16 -19.38
C GLU A 177 6.77 -7.10 -19.34
N LYS A 178 7.35 -5.90 -19.30
CA LYS A 178 8.81 -5.69 -19.44
C LYS A 178 9.53 -5.43 -18.12
N LEU A 179 8.84 -4.88 -17.12
CA LEU A 179 9.41 -4.43 -15.87
C LEU A 179 8.98 -5.32 -14.70
N SER A 180 9.88 -5.54 -13.74
CA SER A 180 9.49 -6.14 -12.45
C SER A 180 8.74 -5.11 -11.58
N ASP A 181 7.95 -5.60 -10.61
CA ASP A 181 7.27 -4.76 -9.61
C ASP A 181 8.19 -3.68 -9.03
N ALA A 182 9.40 -4.05 -8.61
CA ALA A 182 10.34 -3.12 -8.01
C ALA A 182 10.83 -2.03 -8.98
N GLN A 183 10.96 -2.35 -10.29
CA GLN A 183 11.29 -1.35 -11.30
C GLN A 183 10.12 -0.38 -11.53
N ILE A 184 8.89 -0.91 -11.58
CA ILE A 184 7.67 -0.10 -11.67
C ILE A 184 7.62 0.85 -10.47
N TYR A 185 7.74 0.34 -9.24
CA TYR A 185 7.72 1.16 -8.03
C TYR A 185 8.84 2.22 -8.01
N SER A 186 10.02 1.89 -8.51
CA SER A 186 11.11 2.87 -8.67
C SER A 186 10.72 4.01 -9.62
N GLY A 187 10.05 3.70 -10.73
CA GLY A 187 9.52 4.71 -11.66
C GLY A 187 8.39 5.55 -11.06
N LEU A 188 7.56 4.98 -10.18
CA LEU A 188 6.46 5.69 -9.51
C LEU A 188 6.94 6.62 -8.38
N TRP A 189 8.16 6.43 -7.88
CA TRP A 189 8.68 7.11 -6.69
C TRP A 189 8.45 8.62 -6.67
N ASP A 190 8.83 9.32 -7.75
CA ASP A 190 8.75 10.79 -7.79
C ASP A 190 7.29 11.27 -7.71
N SER A 191 6.38 10.51 -8.33
CA SER A 191 4.93 10.78 -8.31
C SER A 191 4.35 10.53 -6.92
N MET A 192 4.82 9.49 -6.22
CA MET A 192 4.43 9.21 -4.84
C MET A 192 4.89 10.32 -3.88
N MET A 193 6.14 10.78 -3.99
CA MET A 193 6.65 11.88 -3.17
C MET A 193 5.89 13.19 -3.44
N LYS A 194 5.59 13.47 -4.72
CA LYS A 194 4.75 14.63 -5.11
C LYS A 194 3.33 14.50 -4.56
N LEU A 195 2.75 13.29 -4.55
CA LEU A 195 1.45 13.05 -3.93
C LEU A 195 1.50 13.33 -2.42
N GLU A 196 2.53 12.86 -1.73
CA GLU A 196 2.68 13.10 -0.29
C GLU A 196 2.81 14.59 0.05
N ASP A 197 3.59 15.34 -0.74
CA ASP A 197 3.77 16.79 -0.52
C ASP A 197 2.47 17.58 -0.77
N LEU A 198 1.59 17.12 -1.68
CA LEU A 198 0.36 17.83 -2.07
C LEU A 198 -0.91 17.32 -1.39
N LEU A 199 -0.97 16.02 -1.11
CA LEU A 199 -2.14 15.25 -0.69
C LEU A 199 -1.73 14.16 0.33
N TYR A 200 -1.04 14.54 1.40
CA TYR A 200 -0.45 13.65 2.42
C TYR A 200 -1.28 12.44 2.88
N ASN A 201 -2.60 12.58 3.06
CA ASN A 201 -3.48 11.49 3.52
C ASN A 201 -4.10 10.64 2.39
N ALA A 202 -3.64 10.82 1.15
CA ALA A 202 -4.10 10.04 0.00
C ALA A 202 -3.32 8.73 -0.09
N PHE A 203 -3.97 7.68 -0.60
CA PHE A 203 -3.30 6.41 -0.83
C PHE A 203 -2.99 6.22 -2.32
N PHE A 204 -1.76 5.82 -2.62
CA PHE A 204 -1.34 5.51 -4.00
C PHE A 204 -1.44 4.01 -4.23
N TYR A 205 -2.12 3.59 -5.29
CA TYR A 205 -2.31 2.20 -5.70
C TYR A 205 -1.60 1.91 -7.01
N CYS A 206 -1.13 0.68 -7.17
CA CYS A 206 -0.60 0.14 -8.42
C CYS A 206 -0.82 -1.37 -8.48
N GLY A 207 -1.20 -1.89 -9.64
CA GLY A 207 -1.38 -3.32 -9.86
C GLY A 207 -2.56 -3.63 -10.76
N ASP A 208 -2.94 -4.91 -10.82
CA ASP A 208 -4.11 -5.36 -11.57
C ASP A 208 -5.41 -4.81 -10.97
N PHE A 209 -6.16 -4.10 -11.79
CA PHE A 209 -7.47 -3.56 -11.46
C PHE A 209 -8.42 -3.85 -12.61
N LYS A 210 -9.45 -4.66 -12.36
CA LYS A 210 -10.44 -5.09 -13.37
C LYS A 210 -9.81 -5.69 -14.65
N GLY A 211 -8.77 -6.50 -14.48
CA GLY A 211 -8.08 -7.17 -15.59
C GLY A 211 -7.12 -6.28 -16.38
N LYS A 212 -6.84 -5.06 -15.91
CA LYS A 212 -5.88 -4.13 -16.51
C LYS A 212 -4.87 -3.67 -15.47
N TYR A 213 -3.61 -3.53 -15.86
CA TYR A 213 -2.60 -2.97 -14.98
C TYR A 213 -2.79 -1.46 -14.84
N CYS A 214 -2.99 -0.97 -13.62
CA CYS A 214 -3.37 0.42 -13.36
C CYS A 214 -2.54 1.06 -12.26
N VAL A 215 -2.58 2.39 -12.22
CA VAL A 215 -2.24 3.20 -11.05
C VAL A 215 -3.49 3.94 -10.58
N GLY A 216 -3.54 4.27 -9.29
CA GLY A 216 -4.64 5.09 -8.79
C GLY A 216 -4.29 5.86 -7.54
N VAL A 217 -5.12 6.86 -7.27
CA VAL A 217 -5.08 7.66 -6.04
C VAL A 217 -6.42 7.56 -5.36
N PHE A 218 -6.42 7.17 -4.10
CA PHE A 218 -7.59 7.14 -3.25
C PHE A 218 -7.59 8.33 -2.31
N LEU A 219 -8.72 9.02 -2.25
CA LEU A 219 -8.95 10.23 -1.47
C LEU A 219 -10.02 9.95 -0.39
N PRO A 220 -9.62 9.61 0.84
CA PRO A 220 -10.52 9.49 1.97
C PRO A 220 -11.37 10.75 2.20
N PHE A 221 -12.68 10.61 2.35
CA PHE A 221 -13.54 11.74 2.65
C PHE A 221 -13.19 12.41 3.99
N THR A 222 -12.66 11.66 4.95
CA THR A 222 -12.19 12.16 6.25
C THR A 222 -11.21 13.32 6.14
N HIS A 223 -10.45 13.38 5.04
CA HIS A 223 -9.42 14.40 4.83
C HIS A 223 -9.71 15.32 3.65
N PHE A 224 -10.38 14.83 2.61
CA PHE A 224 -10.45 15.53 1.32
C PHE A 224 -11.83 16.09 0.94
N GLU A 225 -12.84 15.91 1.78
CA GLU A 225 -14.23 16.31 1.50
C GLU A 225 -14.38 17.79 1.09
N HIS A 226 -13.68 18.72 1.75
CA HIS A 226 -13.91 20.16 1.56
C HIS A 226 -13.41 20.70 0.21
N ASN A 227 -12.39 20.08 -0.39
CA ASN A 227 -11.76 20.54 -1.64
C ASN A 227 -11.66 19.39 -2.66
N LEU A 228 -12.64 18.48 -2.63
CA LEU A 228 -12.55 17.18 -3.28
C LEU A 228 -12.32 17.28 -4.80
N GLU A 229 -13.03 18.16 -5.51
CA GLU A 229 -12.86 18.37 -6.96
C GLU A 229 -11.41 18.76 -7.30
N LYS A 230 -10.88 19.76 -6.59
CA LYS A 230 -9.48 20.19 -6.78
C LYS A 230 -8.49 19.07 -6.45
N ASN A 231 -8.74 18.28 -5.41
CA ASN A 231 -7.86 17.17 -5.03
C ASN A 231 -7.90 16.04 -6.08
N ILE A 232 -9.06 15.82 -6.70
CA ILE A 232 -9.21 14.90 -7.84
C ILE A 232 -8.43 15.40 -9.05
N GLU A 233 -8.48 16.70 -9.38
CA GLU A 233 -7.70 17.29 -10.46
C GLU A 233 -6.18 17.13 -10.23
N VAL A 234 -5.72 17.40 -9.01
CA VAL A 234 -4.31 17.19 -8.62
C VAL A 234 -3.93 15.71 -8.79
N SER A 235 -4.80 14.79 -8.36
CA SER A 235 -4.57 13.34 -8.49
C SER A 235 -4.47 12.91 -9.96
N ASN A 236 -5.38 13.37 -10.83
CA ASN A 236 -5.34 13.10 -12.26
C ASN A 236 -4.03 13.61 -12.90
N SER A 237 -3.59 14.81 -12.53
CA SER A 237 -2.35 15.40 -13.04
C SER A 237 -1.13 14.55 -12.65
N ILE A 238 -1.04 14.12 -11.38
CA ILE A 238 0.05 13.25 -10.90
C ILE A 238 0.04 11.91 -11.65
N LEU A 239 -1.12 11.25 -11.78
CA LEU A 239 -1.24 9.96 -12.47
C LEU A 239 -0.86 10.08 -13.95
N TYR A 240 -1.30 11.15 -14.62
CA TYR A 240 -0.98 11.40 -16.02
C TYR A 240 0.52 11.62 -16.24
N GLU A 241 1.15 12.52 -15.46
CA GLU A 241 2.59 12.77 -15.51
C GLU A 241 3.38 11.48 -15.28
N CYS A 242 2.92 10.64 -14.35
CA CYS A 242 3.57 9.37 -14.01
C CYS A 242 3.63 8.41 -15.21
N ILE A 243 2.50 8.22 -15.89
CA ILE A 243 2.42 7.33 -17.05
C ILE A 243 3.23 7.88 -18.22
N GLN A 244 3.20 9.20 -18.44
CA GLN A 244 4.01 9.83 -19.48
C GLN A 244 5.51 9.63 -19.25
N LYS A 245 5.99 9.72 -18.01
CA LYS A 245 7.40 9.43 -17.71
C LYS A 245 7.77 7.99 -18.04
N MET A 246 6.94 7.03 -17.60
CA MET A 246 7.19 5.61 -17.84
C MET A 246 7.14 5.18 -19.31
N LEU A 247 6.46 5.95 -20.17
CA LEU A 247 6.45 5.73 -21.62
C LEU A 247 7.69 6.27 -22.33
N ASN A 248 8.40 7.22 -21.73
CA ASN A 248 9.52 7.92 -22.35
C ASN A 248 10.90 7.44 -21.85
N ASP A 249 10.93 6.60 -20.81
CA ASP A 249 12.13 5.93 -20.25
C ASP A 249 12.35 4.54 -20.86
#